data_AF-F5XQJ9-F1
#
_entry.id   AF-F5XQJ9-F1
#
_cell.length_a   1.000
_cell.length_b   1.000
_cell.length_c   1.000
_cell.angle_alpha   90.00
_cell.angle_beta   90.00
_cell.angle_gamma   90.00
#
_symmetry.space_group_name_H-M   'P 1'
#
loop_
_entity.id
_entity.type
_entity.pdbx_description
1 polymer ?
#
loop_
_entity_poly.entity_id
_entity_poly.type
_entity_poly.pdbx_seq_one_letter_code
_entity_poly.pdbx_strand_id
1 'polypeptide(L)'
;MTGSAIALLALWLALSVLSLWIWLPAGRGPAAAPRTSRSVRIAVLTAMVVLIGACAVLSAVSGRLDESWRWVAGALGIAVTVLGGGALTTIILALAGDTTGSSARVQRDVLRGGAWIGALERLAVLGALIAGWPEGLAVIVAIKGLARYPELRTASSAGSGASERFIIGTLASLGWAASCAWVLTNLL
;
A
#
# COMPACT_ATOMS: atom_id res chain seq x y z
N MET A 1 -5.41 -13.67 -27.25
CA MET A 1 -5.85 -12.99 -26.01
C MET A 1 -6.84 -13.89 -25.29
N THR A 2 -6.42 -14.54 -24.22
CA THR A 2 -7.37 -15.20 -23.31
C THR A 2 -8.16 -14.11 -22.59
N GLY A 3 -9.50 -14.25 -22.48
CA GLY A 3 -10.35 -13.24 -21.84
C GLY A 3 -9.96 -12.91 -20.40
N SER A 4 -9.28 -13.84 -19.72
CA SER A 4 -8.73 -13.68 -18.38
C SER A 4 -7.62 -12.61 -18.28
N ALA A 5 -6.75 -12.49 -19.28
CA ALA A 5 -5.66 -11.50 -19.27
C ALA A 5 -6.19 -10.05 -19.31
N ILE A 6 -7.22 -9.82 -20.12
CA ILE A 6 -7.88 -8.50 -20.24
C ILE A 6 -8.59 -8.15 -18.92
N ALA A 7 -9.29 -9.10 -18.31
CA ALA A 7 -9.98 -8.90 -17.05
C ALA A 7 -9.01 -8.54 -15.91
N LEU A 8 -7.85 -9.20 -15.84
CA LEU A 8 -6.82 -8.90 -14.85
C LEU A 8 -6.21 -7.51 -15.02
N LEU A 9 -5.86 -7.11 -16.25
CA LEU A 9 -5.34 -5.78 -16.53
C LEU A 9 -6.38 -4.69 -16.22
N ALA A 10 -7.66 -4.94 -16.52
CA ALA A 10 -8.75 -4.02 -16.20
C ALA A 10 -8.94 -3.87 -14.67
N LEU A 11 -8.87 -4.96 -13.90
CA LEU A 11 -8.96 -4.92 -12.44
C LEU A 11 -7.78 -4.17 -11.81
N TRP A 12 -6.58 -4.35 -12.34
CA TRP A 12 -5.39 -3.63 -11.90
C TRP A 12 -5.44 -2.14 -12.23
N LEU A 13 -5.96 -1.79 -13.41
CA LEU A 13 -6.19 -0.41 -13.79
C LEU A 13 -7.23 0.23 -12.84
N ALA A 14 -8.33 -0.47 -12.55
CA ALA A 14 -9.35 -0.01 -11.62
C ALA A 14 -8.77 0.22 -10.20
N LEU A 15 -7.92 -0.70 -9.70
CA LEU A 15 -7.18 -0.53 -8.45
C LEU A 15 -6.27 0.70 -8.47
N SER A 16 -5.54 0.91 -9.57
CA SER A 16 -4.67 2.08 -9.73
C SER A 16 -5.46 3.39 -9.70
N VAL A 17 -6.56 3.45 -10.46
CA VAL A 17 -7.44 4.61 -10.55
C VAL A 17 -8.11 4.91 -9.22
N LEU A 18 -8.62 3.88 -8.52
CA LEU A 18 -9.20 4.02 -7.19
C LEU A 18 -8.18 4.54 -6.18
N SER A 19 -6.92 4.10 -6.30
CA SER A 19 -5.82 4.55 -5.43
C SER A 19 -5.45 6.00 -5.68
N LEU A 20 -5.44 6.46 -6.93
CA LEU A 20 -5.15 7.86 -7.29
C LEU A 20 -6.12 8.84 -6.65
N TRP A 21 -7.38 8.44 -6.43
CA TRP A 21 -8.39 9.29 -5.77
C TRP A 21 -7.96 9.74 -4.36
N ILE A 22 -7.18 8.94 -3.65
CA ILE A 22 -6.67 9.27 -2.30
C ILE A 22 -5.49 10.24 -2.35
N TRP A 23 -4.74 10.24 -3.46
CA TRP A 23 -3.59 11.12 -3.67
C TRP A 23 -3.94 12.46 -4.31
N LEU A 24 -5.14 12.59 -4.88
CA LEU A 24 -5.61 13.87 -5.41
C LEU A 24 -5.82 14.86 -4.27
N PRO A 25 -5.16 16.04 -4.29
CA PRO A 25 -5.29 17.02 -3.23
C PRO A 25 -6.75 17.46 -3.12
N ALA A 26 -7.34 17.26 -1.93
CA ALA A 26 -8.55 18.00 -1.55
C ALA A 26 -8.26 19.49 -1.77
N GLY A 27 -9.13 20.17 -2.51
CA GLY A 27 -8.88 21.48 -3.11
C GLY A 27 -8.09 22.48 -2.26
N ARG A 28 -7.27 23.30 -2.93
CA ARG A 28 -6.43 24.34 -2.30
C ARG A 28 -7.31 25.32 -1.52
N GLY A 29 -7.40 25.17 -0.21
CA GLY A 29 -8.04 26.14 0.69
C GLY A 29 -7.79 25.82 2.17
N PRO A 30 -7.60 26.83 3.04
CA PRO A 30 -7.28 26.65 4.47
C PRO A 30 -8.41 26.05 5.32
N ALA A 31 -9.58 25.76 4.72
CA ALA A 31 -10.75 25.18 5.37
C ALA A 31 -11.28 23.93 4.65
N ALA A 32 -10.45 23.23 3.88
CA ALA A 32 -10.86 21.97 3.24
C ALA A 32 -10.95 20.86 4.30
N ALA A 33 -12.13 20.66 4.88
CA ALA A 33 -12.44 19.50 5.70
C ALA A 33 -12.08 18.20 4.93
N PRO A 34 -11.57 17.14 5.58
CA PRO A 34 -11.34 15.86 4.91
C PRO A 34 -12.68 15.36 4.35
N ARG A 35 -12.79 15.31 3.01
CA ARG A 35 -14.04 15.06 2.27
C ARG A 35 -14.63 13.65 2.45
N THR A 36 -14.00 12.77 3.21
CA THR A 36 -14.38 11.37 3.30
C THR A 36 -14.87 11.01 4.69
N SER A 37 -16.17 10.77 4.79
CA SER A 37 -16.79 10.17 5.97
C SER A 37 -16.16 8.80 6.26
N ARG A 38 -16.23 8.36 7.52
CA ARG A 38 -15.76 7.03 7.94
C ARG A 38 -16.32 5.92 7.04
N SER A 39 -17.59 6.04 6.64
CA SER A 39 -18.26 5.08 5.74
C SER A 39 -17.62 5.01 4.36
N VAL A 40 -17.23 6.15 3.78
CA VAL A 40 -16.56 6.17 2.46
C VAL A 40 -15.16 5.55 2.55
N ARG A 41 -14.41 5.82 3.63
CA ARG A 41 -13.11 5.19 3.86
C ARG A 41 -13.22 3.67 3.96
N ILE A 42 -14.20 3.18 4.71
CA ILE A 42 -14.48 1.75 4.83
C ILE A 42 -14.87 1.17 3.47
N ALA A 43 -15.76 1.82 2.73
CA ALA A 43 -16.18 1.34 1.41
C ALA A 43 -15.00 1.23 0.42
N VAL A 44 -14.12 2.23 0.38
CA VAL A 44 -12.92 2.22 -0.47
C VAL A 44 -11.95 1.13 -0.02
N LEU A 45 -11.69 0.99 1.28
CA LEU A 45 -10.84 -0.06 1.81
C LEU A 45 -11.36 -1.45 1.45
N THR A 46 -12.65 -1.69 1.65
CA THR A 46 -13.31 -2.94 1.28
C THR A 46 -13.18 -3.21 -0.22
N ALA A 47 -13.41 -2.20 -1.07
CA ALA A 47 -13.24 -2.34 -2.50
C ALA A 47 -11.80 -2.71 -2.88
N MET A 48 -10.79 -2.06 -2.29
CA MET A 48 -9.38 -2.39 -2.54
C MET A 48 -9.05 -3.83 -2.14
N VAL A 49 -9.49 -4.29 -0.96
CA VAL A 49 -9.27 -5.65 -0.46
C VAL A 49 -9.97 -6.69 -1.33
N VAL A 50 -11.22 -6.44 -1.72
CA VAL A 50 -11.97 -7.33 -2.61
C VAL A 50 -11.32 -7.42 -3.99
N LEU A 51 -10.90 -6.29 -4.56
CA LEU A 51 -10.28 -6.25 -5.89
C LEU A 51 -8.93 -6.97 -5.91
N ILE A 52 -8.06 -6.77 -4.91
CA ILE A 52 -6.77 -7.49 -4.85
C ILE A 52 -6.98 -8.98 -4.59
N GLY A 53 -7.97 -9.35 -3.76
CA GLY A 53 -8.34 -10.74 -3.52
C GLY A 53 -8.86 -11.43 -4.79
N ALA A 54 -9.72 -10.76 -5.55
CA ALA A 54 -10.19 -11.25 -6.85
C ALA A 54 -9.03 -11.43 -7.83
N CYS A 55 -8.09 -10.47 -7.89
CA CYS A 55 -6.89 -10.60 -8.71
C CYS A 55 -6.03 -11.81 -8.30
N ALA A 56 -5.83 -12.03 -6.99
CA ALA A 56 -5.06 -13.16 -6.48
C ALA A 56 -5.66 -14.50 -6.89
N VAL A 57 -6.98 -14.66 -6.73
CA VAL A 57 -7.71 -15.88 -7.13
C VAL A 57 -7.66 -16.07 -8.64
N LEU A 58 -7.97 -15.02 -9.42
CA LEU A 58 -7.95 -15.10 -10.88
C LEU A 58 -6.56 -15.40 -11.43
N SER A 59 -5.50 -14.83 -10.84
CA SER A 59 -4.13 -15.09 -11.26
C SER A 59 -3.72 -16.55 -11.04
N ALA A 60 -4.18 -17.19 -9.96
CA ALA A 60 -3.85 -18.58 -9.65
C ALA A 60 -4.49 -19.60 -10.62
N VAL A 61 -5.58 -19.23 -11.30
CA VAL A 61 -6.26 -20.09 -12.28
C VAL A 61 -6.03 -19.64 -13.73
N SER A 62 -5.31 -18.53 -13.92
CA SER A 62 -4.99 -17.99 -15.24
C SER A 62 -3.67 -18.58 -15.77
N GLY A 63 -3.59 -18.80 -17.08
CA GLY A 63 -2.31 -19.07 -17.73
C GLY A 63 -1.38 -17.85 -17.70
N ARG A 64 -0.08 -18.09 -17.86
CA ARG A 64 0.94 -17.04 -17.98
C ARG A 64 0.61 -16.07 -19.11
N LEU A 65 0.96 -14.80 -18.92
CA LEU A 65 0.74 -13.76 -19.92
C LEU A 65 1.70 -13.93 -21.10
N ASP A 66 1.20 -13.63 -22.31
CA ASP A 66 2.03 -13.50 -23.51
C ASP A 66 3.13 -12.46 -23.29
N GLU A 67 4.29 -12.65 -23.91
CA GLU A 67 5.48 -11.83 -23.69
C GLU A 67 5.25 -10.32 -23.90
N SER A 68 4.42 -9.96 -24.89
CA SER A 68 4.03 -8.57 -25.18
C SER A 68 3.33 -7.87 -24.01
N TRP A 69 2.63 -8.63 -23.14
CA TRP A 69 1.85 -8.08 -22.03
C TRP A 69 2.55 -8.15 -20.68
N ARG A 70 3.63 -8.94 -20.55
CA ARG A 70 4.37 -9.11 -19.29
C ARG A 70 4.94 -7.78 -18.77
N TRP A 71 5.49 -6.95 -19.66
CA TRP A 71 6.03 -5.64 -19.28
C TRP A 71 4.95 -4.66 -18.81
N VAL A 72 3.77 -4.69 -19.46
CA VAL A 72 2.62 -3.86 -19.07
C VAL A 72 2.10 -4.30 -17.70
N ALA A 73 1.94 -5.61 -17.49
CA ALA A 73 1.52 -6.17 -16.22
C ALA A 73 2.53 -5.86 -15.10
N GLY A 74 3.84 -5.92 -15.39
CA GLY A 74 4.89 -5.55 -14.43
C GLY A 74 4.91 -4.05 -14.08
N ALA A 75 4.69 -3.17 -15.06
CA ALA A 75 4.63 -1.72 -14.82
C ALA A 75 3.40 -1.33 -14.00
N LEU A 76 2.23 -1.88 -14.36
CA LEU A 76 1.01 -1.73 -13.58
C LEU A 76 1.18 -2.37 -12.19
N GLY A 77 1.89 -3.51 -12.16
CA GLY A 77 2.56 -4.20 -11.06
C GLY A 77 3.02 -3.28 -9.94
N ILE A 78 4.02 -2.53 -10.34
CA ILE A 78 4.75 -1.60 -9.52
C ILE A 78 3.84 -0.43 -9.10
N ALA A 79 3.03 0.10 -10.02
CA ALA A 79 2.12 1.21 -9.74
C ALA A 79 1.10 0.88 -8.65
N VAL A 80 0.39 -0.25 -8.75
CA VAL A 80 -0.58 -0.71 -7.74
C VAL A 80 0.09 -0.98 -6.40
N THR A 81 1.28 -1.58 -6.43
CA THR A 81 2.05 -1.85 -5.21
C THR A 81 2.38 -0.56 -4.46
N VAL A 82 2.89 0.46 -5.16
CA VAL A 82 3.32 1.70 -4.52
C VAL A 82 2.13 2.60 -4.15
N LEU A 83 1.25 2.89 -5.12
CA LEU A 83 0.14 3.83 -4.98
C LEU A 83 -0.99 3.24 -4.13
N GLY A 84 -1.37 1.99 -4.40
CA GLY A 84 -2.38 1.25 -3.66
C GLY A 84 -1.95 0.97 -2.23
N GLY A 85 -0.69 0.60 -2.02
CA GLY A 85 -0.15 0.38 -0.67
C GLY A 85 -0.16 1.66 0.17
N GLY A 86 0.18 2.80 -0.44
CA GLY A 86 0.12 4.10 0.23
C GLY A 86 -1.32 4.55 0.55
N ALA A 87 -2.25 4.32 -0.38
CA ALA A 87 -3.67 4.58 -0.21
C ALA A 87 -4.27 3.74 0.94
N LEU A 88 -4.06 2.43 0.91
CA LEU A 88 -4.56 1.48 1.90
C LEU A 88 -4.03 1.78 3.30
N THR A 89 -2.72 2.01 3.44
CA THR A 89 -2.10 2.33 4.74
C THR A 89 -2.60 3.66 5.31
N THR A 90 -2.79 4.67 4.46
CA THR A 90 -3.36 5.96 4.87
C THR A 90 -4.79 5.78 5.40
N ILE A 91 -5.62 5.01 4.70
CA ILE A 91 -7.00 4.75 5.14
C ILE A 91 -7.04 3.98 6.46
N ILE A 92 -6.26 2.90 6.58
CA ILE A 92 -6.23 2.07 7.79
C ILE A 92 -5.77 2.89 8.99
N LEU A 93 -4.70 3.67 8.85
CA LEU A 93 -4.21 4.53 9.93
C LEU A 93 -5.22 5.64 10.29
N ALA A 94 -5.91 6.19 9.30
CA ALA A 94 -6.95 7.19 9.53
C ALA A 94 -8.24 6.60 10.14
N LEU A 95 -8.44 5.28 10.07
CA LEU A 95 -9.50 4.57 10.80
C LEU A 95 -9.04 4.13 12.20
N ALA A 96 -7.75 3.89 12.38
CA ALA A 96 -7.13 3.51 13.65
C ALA A 96 -6.80 4.71 14.57
N GLY A 97 -6.78 5.94 14.04
CA GLY A 97 -6.43 7.13 14.81
C GLY A 97 -7.32 8.32 14.50
N ASP A 98 -8.31 8.57 15.35
CA ASP A 98 -8.89 9.91 15.51
C ASP A 98 -8.17 10.61 16.68
N THR A 99 -7.67 11.83 16.42
CA THR A 99 -6.99 12.82 17.29
C THR A 99 -5.45 12.93 17.22
N THR A 100 -4.96 14.01 16.60
CA THR A 100 -4.40 15.21 17.27
C THR A 100 -3.68 16.11 16.26
N GLY A 101 -4.00 17.40 16.30
CA GLY A 101 -3.42 18.44 15.45
C GLY A 101 -1.95 18.66 15.76
N SER A 102 -1.10 18.60 14.72
CA SER A 102 0.26 19.10 14.77
C SER A 102 0.51 20.04 13.60
N SER A 103 1.45 20.98 13.75
CA SER A 103 1.67 22.09 12.85
C SER A 103 1.89 21.63 11.39
N ALA A 104 1.03 22.11 10.49
CA ALA A 104 0.86 21.62 9.12
C ALA A 104 2.10 21.72 8.21
N ARG A 105 3.16 22.45 8.61
CA ARG A 105 4.39 22.60 7.82
C ARG A 105 5.45 21.55 8.16
N VAL A 106 5.78 21.39 9.45
CA VAL A 106 6.69 20.32 9.92
C VAL A 106 6.08 18.95 9.65
N GLN A 107 4.77 18.82 9.82
CA GLN A 107 4.06 17.59 9.49
C GLN A 107 4.17 17.26 7.99
N ARG A 108 4.14 18.24 7.08
CA ARG A 108 4.22 18.01 5.62
C ARG A 108 5.57 17.44 5.16
N ASP A 109 6.68 17.95 5.68
CA ASP A 109 8.01 17.47 5.27
C ASP A 109 8.32 16.08 5.86
N VAL A 110 7.90 15.83 7.11
CA VAL A 110 7.98 14.50 7.74
C VAL A 110 7.08 13.47 7.01
N LEU A 111 5.88 13.88 6.59
CA LEU A 111 4.96 13.03 5.81
C LEU A 111 5.52 12.67 4.42
N ARG A 112 6.29 13.56 3.79
CA ARG A 112 6.97 13.26 2.50
C ARG A 112 8.07 12.22 2.67
N GLY A 113 8.90 12.34 3.70
CA GLY A 113 9.95 11.36 4.00
C GLY A 113 9.37 9.97 4.30
N GLY A 114 8.32 9.90 5.12
CA GLY A 114 7.63 8.64 5.43
C GLY A 114 7.01 7.96 4.21
N ALA A 115 6.42 8.75 3.29
CA ALA A 115 5.82 8.21 2.06
C ALA A 115 6.86 7.57 1.13
N TRP A 116 8.02 8.21 0.96
CA TRP A 116 9.12 7.67 0.14
C TRP A 116 9.73 6.40 0.75
N ILE A 117 9.97 6.39 2.06
CA ILE A 117 10.45 5.18 2.76
C ILE A 117 9.46 4.03 2.56
N GLY A 118 8.16 4.29 2.74
CA GLY A 118 7.14 3.27 2.51
C GLY A 118 7.08 2.78 1.06
N ALA A 119 7.30 3.65 0.07
CA ALA A 119 7.38 3.25 -1.33
C ALA A 119 8.58 2.33 -1.59
N LEU A 120 9.77 2.68 -1.08
CA LEU A 120 10.98 1.88 -1.23
C LEU A 120 10.85 0.51 -0.55
N GLU A 121 10.27 0.46 0.65
CA GLU A 121 10.01 -0.81 1.34
C GLU A 121 9.08 -1.71 0.52
N ARG A 122 7.99 -1.16 -0.03
CA ARG A 122 7.06 -1.94 -0.85
C ARG A 122 7.71 -2.46 -2.12
N LEU A 123 8.57 -1.67 -2.76
CA LEU A 123 9.36 -2.12 -3.92
C LEU A 123 10.36 -3.20 -3.55
N ALA A 124 11.04 -3.07 -2.40
CA ALA A 124 11.98 -4.07 -1.92
C ALA A 124 11.27 -5.40 -1.61
N VAL A 125 10.10 -5.35 -0.97
CA VAL A 125 9.26 -6.54 -0.71
C VAL A 125 8.78 -7.17 -2.01
N LEU A 126 8.25 -6.36 -2.93
CA LEU A 126 7.80 -6.83 -4.23
C LEU A 126 8.93 -7.53 -4.99
N GLY A 127 10.09 -6.88 -5.06
CA GLY A 127 11.27 -7.41 -5.74
C GLY A 127 11.78 -8.70 -5.11
N ALA A 128 11.90 -8.74 -3.78
CA ALA A 128 12.35 -9.93 -3.07
C ALA A 128 11.43 -11.14 -3.33
N LEU A 129 10.11 -10.94 -3.27
CA LEU A 129 9.15 -12.01 -3.48
C LEU A 129 9.07 -12.47 -4.94
N ILE A 130 9.14 -11.55 -5.91
CA ILE A 130 9.18 -11.90 -7.34
C ILE A 130 10.50 -12.62 -7.69
N ALA A 131 11.61 -12.24 -7.05
CA ALA A 131 12.90 -12.91 -7.22
C ALA A 131 12.98 -14.29 -6.53
N GLY A 132 11.92 -14.72 -5.84
CA GLY A 132 11.90 -16.00 -5.13
C GLY A 132 12.73 -16.01 -3.84
N TRP A 133 12.98 -14.82 -3.24
CA TRP A 133 13.75 -14.66 -2.00
C TRP A 133 12.84 -14.20 -0.84
N PRO A 134 12.02 -15.10 -0.27
CA PRO A 134 11.09 -14.73 0.81
C PRO A 134 11.80 -14.28 2.09
N GLU A 135 13.03 -14.74 2.34
CA GLU A 135 13.83 -14.32 3.50
C GLU A 135 14.17 -12.83 3.46
N GLY A 136 14.20 -12.21 2.27
CA GLY A 136 14.36 -10.77 2.11
C GLY A 136 13.29 -9.97 2.85
N LEU A 137 12.09 -10.53 3.03
CA LEU A 137 11.02 -9.91 3.82
C LEU A 137 11.43 -9.74 5.30
N ALA A 138 12.05 -10.77 5.88
CA ALA A 138 12.50 -10.75 7.27
C ALA A 138 13.60 -9.70 7.47
N VAL A 139 14.52 -9.58 6.50
CA VAL A 139 15.58 -8.56 6.50
C VAL A 139 14.98 -7.15 6.45
N ILE A 140 14.02 -6.91 5.56
CA ILE A 140 13.37 -5.59 5.42
C ILE A 140 12.64 -5.22 6.73
N VAL A 141 11.89 -6.15 7.32
CA VAL A 141 11.20 -5.94 8.59
C VAL A 141 12.19 -5.64 9.72
N ALA A 142 13.30 -6.39 9.79
CA ALA A 142 14.33 -6.20 10.80
C ALA A 142 14.98 -4.80 10.70
N ILE A 143 15.40 -4.39 9.50
CA ILE A 143 15.98 -3.06 9.25
C ILE A 143 15.00 -1.97 9.67
N LYS A 144 13.74 -2.09 9.26
CA LYS A 144 12.68 -1.14 9.60
C LYS A 144 12.46 -1.04 11.10
N GLY A 145 12.41 -2.17 11.80
CA GLY A 145 12.24 -2.24 13.24
C GLY A 145 13.38 -1.58 14.00
N LEU A 146 14.63 -1.83 13.60
CA LEU A 146 15.82 -1.23 14.21
C LEU A 146 15.86 0.29 14.03
N ALA A 147 15.53 0.79 12.84
CA ALA A 147 15.54 2.22 12.53
C ALA A 147 14.56 3.04 13.38
N ARG A 148 13.46 2.42 13.85
CA ARG A 148 12.40 3.09 14.61
C ARG A 148 12.39 2.74 16.09
N TYR A 149 13.22 1.80 16.54
CA TYR A 149 13.25 1.36 17.93
C TYR A 149 13.44 2.49 18.95
N PRO A 150 14.36 3.47 18.78
CA PRO A 150 14.54 4.54 19.74
C PRO A 150 13.29 5.44 19.89
N GLU A 151 12.61 5.72 18.77
CA GLU A 151 11.40 6.55 18.70
C GLU A 151 10.19 5.84 19.30
N LEU A 152 10.05 4.53 19.06
CA LEU A 152 8.98 3.72 19.62
C LEU A 152 9.14 3.56 21.13
N ARG A 153 10.38 3.41 21.61
CA ARG A 153 10.67 3.28 23.05
C ARG A 153 10.24 4.53 23.81
N THR A 154 10.55 5.72 23.30
CA THR A 154 10.15 6.99 23.93
C THR A 154 8.65 7.23 23.82
N ALA A 155 8.02 6.87 22.70
CA ALA A 155 6.58 7.03 22.49
C ALA A 155 5.72 6.06 23.32
N SER A 156 6.22 4.85 23.59
CA SER A 156 5.58 3.86 24.47
C SER A 156 5.58 4.31 25.93
N SER A 157 6.66 4.92 26.41
CA SER A 157 6.71 5.50 27.76
C SER A 157 5.75 6.69 27.97
N ALA A 158 5.31 7.33 26.88
CA ALA A 158 4.39 8.46 26.91
C ALA A 158 2.91 8.08 26.70
N GLY A 159 2.57 6.79 26.60
CA GLY A 159 1.17 6.32 26.43
C GLY A 159 0.49 6.71 25.11
N SER A 160 1.27 7.09 24.08
CA SER A 160 0.78 7.78 22.87
C SER A 160 0.11 6.89 21.79
N GLY A 161 0.09 5.56 21.97
CA GLY A 161 -0.41 4.60 20.98
C GLY A 161 0.38 4.56 19.66
N ALA A 162 1.53 5.24 19.58
CA ALA A 162 2.32 5.35 18.35
C ALA A 162 2.91 4.00 17.90
N SER A 163 3.27 3.13 18.84
CA SER A 163 3.79 1.78 18.55
C SER A 163 2.76 0.89 17.88
N GLU A 164 1.51 0.92 18.36
CA GLU A 164 0.41 0.16 17.76
C GLU A 164 0.13 0.63 16.32
N ARG A 165 0.05 1.95 16.10
CA ARG A 165 -0.14 2.52 14.76
C ARG A 165 1.01 2.18 13.82
N PHE A 166 2.25 2.16 14.33
CA PHE A 166 3.42 1.76 13.54
C PHE A 166 3.34 0.29 13.09
N ILE A 167 2.93 -0.60 13.99
CA ILE A 167 2.74 -2.04 13.69
C ILE A 167 1.61 -2.21 12.67
N ILE A 168 0.45 -1.59 12.90
CA ILE A 168 -0.72 -1.64 12.00
C ILE A 168 -0.33 -1.16 10.60
N GLY A 169 0.32 0.01 10.49
CA GLY A 169 0.73 0.57 9.21
C GLY A 169 1.74 -0.30 8.48
N THR A 170 2.68 -0.91 9.21
CA THR A 170 3.68 -1.80 8.61
C THR A 170 3.06 -3.10 8.12
N LEU A 171 2.27 -3.80 8.94
CA LEU A 171 1.61 -5.04 8.55
C LEU A 171 0.67 -4.83 7.35
N ALA A 172 -0.11 -3.75 7.36
CA ALA A 172 -0.96 -3.38 6.23
C ALA A 172 -0.17 -3.16 4.93
N SER A 173 0.94 -2.42 5.01
CA SER A 173 1.80 -2.13 3.85
C SER A 173 2.45 -3.39 3.27
N LEU A 174 2.99 -4.25 4.14
CA LEU A 174 3.68 -5.47 3.75
C LEU A 174 2.71 -6.51 3.20
N GLY A 175 1.54 -6.66 3.82
CA GLY A 175 0.47 -7.53 3.33
C GLY A 175 0.03 -7.14 1.92
N TRP A 176 -0.18 -5.84 1.66
CA TRP A 176 -0.52 -5.36 0.32
C TRP A 176 0.57 -5.67 -0.71
N ALA A 177 1.83 -5.39 -0.40
CA ALA A 177 2.94 -5.67 -1.31
C ALA A 177 3.09 -7.18 -1.58
N ALA A 178 2.90 -8.02 -0.57
CA ALA A 178 2.91 -9.47 -0.72
C ALA A 178 1.75 -9.97 -1.60
N SER A 179 0.54 -9.42 -1.47
CA SER A 179 -0.58 -9.75 -2.36
C SER A 179 -0.30 -9.34 -3.80
N CYS A 180 0.31 -8.16 -4.02
CA CYS A 180 0.71 -7.74 -5.37
C CYS A 180 1.78 -8.66 -5.96
N ALA A 181 2.77 -9.06 -5.15
CA ALA A 181 3.81 -10.00 -5.56
C ALA A 181 3.22 -11.35 -5.95
N TRP A 182 2.30 -11.91 -5.15
CA TRP A 182 1.60 -13.15 -5.47
C TRP A 182 0.94 -13.07 -6.85
N VAL A 183 0.19 -12.00 -7.12
CA VAL A 183 -0.49 -11.82 -8.40
C VAL A 183 0.51 -11.76 -9.54
N LEU A 184 1.60 -11.00 -9.41
CA LEU A 184 2.61 -10.88 -10.47
C LEU A 184 3.37 -12.18 -10.72
N THR A 185 3.77 -12.91 -9.68
CA THR A 185 4.51 -14.17 -9.82
C THR A 185 3.67 -15.24 -10.55
N ASN A 186 2.34 -15.23 -10.41
CA ASN A 186 1.47 -16.15 -11.15
C ASN A 186 1.27 -15.74 -12.62
N LEU A 187 1.45 -14.45 -12.95
CA LEU A 187 1.22 -13.93 -14.31
C LEU A 187 2.48 -13.89 -15.17
N LEU A 188 3.66 -13.82 -14.54
CA LEU A 188 4.96 -13.81 -15.20
C LEU A 188 5.48 -15.24 -15.46
#